data_AF-A0A345BXE2-F1
#
_entry.id   AF-A0A345BXE2-F1
#
_cell.length_a   1.000
_cell.length_b   1.000
_cell.length_c   1.000
_cell.angle_alpha   90.00
_cell.angle_beta   90.00
_cell.angle_gamma   90.00
#
_symmetry.space_group_name_H-M   'P 1'
#
loop_
_entity.id
_entity.type
_entity.pdbx_description
1 polymer ?
#
loop_
_entity_poly.entity_id
_entity_poly.type
_entity_poly.pdbx_seq_one_letter_code
_entity_poly.pdbx_strand_id
1 'polypeptide(L)'
;MDYVRERHPDTYWIYRLLESEQLTAMMPVLHEAVRALPDQPLRLPVFSQQISGDPHAFDLHHDLGKLFIHLLQVKRSGQGVATGGSEDITALLESFYILRDDITNDVTVANLLAENEVGSVHPLWQAAARHHAVLNMPLRELQHVSAVRPARSNCVWVVENSGVYSSLLDAVPDAPLICTHGQFKLAALRLMDMLVEADVYLYYAGDIDTEGVAMANRLLERYPRHVHLWRMDVTSYRQSLSANTLEEERLAKLANVGNDALQPVAAEMKKTKKAGYQEGLLSMLVDDLKKHGKIKERVVTGTHILYNDS
;
A
#
# COMPACT_ATOMS: atom_id res chain seq x y z
N MET A 1 9.31 3.86 -31.19
CA MET A 1 10.64 4.27 -31.70
C MET A 1 10.82 5.77 -31.70
N ASP A 2 9.81 6.55 -32.05
CA ASP A 2 9.94 8.02 -32.14
C ASP A 2 10.27 8.68 -30.78
N TYR A 3 9.63 8.24 -29.69
CA TYR A 3 9.98 8.71 -28.33
C TYR A 3 11.45 8.45 -27.95
N VAL A 4 12.00 7.28 -28.30
CA VAL A 4 13.42 6.97 -28.02
C VAL A 4 14.32 7.89 -28.84
N ARG A 5 14.00 8.14 -30.12
CA ARG A 5 14.80 9.00 -31.03
C ARG A 5 14.92 10.44 -30.55
N GLU A 6 13.99 10.91 -29.73
CA GLU A 6 14.01 12.26 -29.13
C GLU A 6 15.03 12.43 -27.99
N ARG A 7 15.76 11.36 -27.60
CA ARG A 7 16.86 11.39 -26.61
C ARG A 7 16.43 11.93 -25.23
N HIS A 8 15.25 11.56 -24.76
CA HIS A 8 14.84 11.88 -23.39
C HIS A 8 15.77 11.22 -22.34
N PRO A 9 16.02 11.84 -21.17
CA PRO A 9 16.97 11.32 -20.18
C PRO A 9 16.70 9.89 -19.69
N ASP A 10 15.45 9.45 -19.70
CA ASP A 10 15.01 8.09 -19.34
C ASP A 10 15.42 7.03 -20.38
N THR A 11 15.89 7.43 -21.56
CA THR A 11 16.23 6.54 -22.67
C THR A 11 17.73 6.25 -22.80
N TYR A 12 18.61 6.86 -21.99
CA TYR A 12 20.07 6.67 -22.06
C TYR A 12 20.54 5.22 -21.88
N TRP A 13 19.85 4.42 -21.08
CA TRP A 13 20.16 2.99 -20.95
C TRP A 13 19.72 2.18 -22.17
N ILE A 14 18.67 2.61 -22.86
CA ILE A 14 18.22 2.02 -24.14
C ILE A 14 19.27 2.25 -25.23
N TYR A 15 19.93 3.41 -25.22
CA TYR A 15 21.05 3.69 -26.13
C TYR A 15 22.25 2.75 -25.92
N ARG A 16 22.59 2.39 -24.67
CA ARG A 16 23.63 1.39 -24.40
C ARG A 16 23.25 -0.01 -24.93
N LEU A 17 21.96 -0.35 -24.93
CA LEU A 17 21.45 -1.61 -25.51
C LEU A 17 21.37 -1.58 -27.05
N LEU A 18 21.22 -0.39 -27.64
CA LEU A 18 21.32 -0.19 -29.10
C LEU A 18 22.75 -0.45 -29.58
N GLU A 19 23.75 -0.02 -28.83
CA GLU A 19 25.18 -0.22 -29.15
C GLU A 19 25.63 -1.68 -29.06
N SER A 20 24.91 -2.53 -28.30
CA SER A 20 25.24 -3.95 -28.10
C SER A 20 24.52 -4.92 -29.05
N GLU A 21 23.75 -4.43 -30.03
CA GLU A 21 22.82 -5.20 -30.89
C GLU A 21 21.73 -6.00 -30.15
N GLN A 22 21.74 -6.03 -28.80
CA GLN A 22 20.78 -6.76 -27.98
C GLN A 22 19.36 -6.23 -28.13
N LEU A 23 19.21 -4.91 -28.28
CA LEU A 23 17.88 -4.34 -28.50
C LEU A 23 17.26 -4.89 -29.79
N THR A 24 18.03 -4.98 -30.88
CA THR A 24 17.56 -5.50 -32.18
C THR A 24 17.01 -6.92 -32.05
N ALA A 25 17.65 -7.76 -31.25
CA ALA A 25 17.19 -9.13 -30.97
C ALA A 25 15.89 -9.15 -30.13
N MET A 26 15.68 -8.18 -29.23
CA MET A 26 14.50 -8.06 -28.38
C MET A 26 13.29 -7.42 -29.08
N MET A 27 13.52 -6.62 -30.13
CA MET A 27 12.47 -5.86 -30.83
C MET A 27 11.31 -6.72 -31.35
N PRO A 28 11.51 -7.91 -31.98
CA PRO A 28 10.41 -8.75 -32.43
C PRO A 28 9.51 -9.21 -31.28
N VAL A 29 10.11 -9.59 -30.15
CA VAL A 29 9.38 -10.04 -28.94
C VAL A 29 8.59 -8.89 -28.34
N LEU A 30 9.18 -7.70 -28.24
CA LEU A 30 8.50 -6.49 -27.75
C LEU A 30 7.36 -6.07 -28.68
N HIS A 31 7.54 -6.15 -30.01
CA HIS A 31 6.50 -5.85 -30.97
C HIS A 31 5.31 -6.80 -30.83
N GLU A 32 5.58 -8.10 -30.70
CA GLU A 32 4.54 -9.10 -30.51
C GLU A 32 3.81 -8.92 -29.17
N ALA A 33 4.55 -8.65 -28.08
CA ALA A 33 3.96 -8.38 -26.77
C ALA A 33 2.93 -7.23 -26.83
N VAL A 34 3.23 -6.16 -27.56
CA VAL A 34 2.32 -5.01 -27.68
C VAL A 34 1.11 -5.33 -28.54
N ARG A 35 1.30 -6.11 -29.60
CA ARG A 35 0.22 -6.53 -30.51
C ARG A 35 -0.75 -7.50 -29.83
N ALA A 36 -0.23 -8.35 -28.95
CA ALA A 36 -0.96 -9.39 -28.25
C ALA A 36 -1.35 -9.00 -26.82
N LEU A 37 -1.38 -7.70 -26.48
CA LEU A 37 -1.87 -7.24 -25.18
C LEU A 37 -3.29 -7.80 -24.94
N PRO A 38 -3.54 -8.35 -23.75
CA PRO A 38 -4.78 -9.08 -23.52
C PRO A 38 -5.96 -8.14 -23.27
N ASP A 39 -7.16 -8.57 -23.69
CA ASP A 39 -8.44 -7.89 -23.42
C ASP A 39 -9.14 -8.43 -22.15
N GLN A 40 -8.50 -9.39 -21.46
CA GLN A 40 -8.95 -10.02 -20.23
C GLN A 40 -7.75 -10.26 -19.31
N PRO A 41 -7.93 -10.28 -17.98
CA PRO A 41 -6.82 -10.46 -17.05
C PRO A 41 -5.96 -11.71 -17.33
N LEU A 42 -4.66 -11.53 -17.57
CA LEU A 42 -3.70 -12.59 -17.84
C LEU A 42 -2.44 -12.42 -16.99
N ARG A 43 -1.96 -13.52 -16.39
CA ARG A 43 -0.77 -13.47 -15.51
C ARG A 43 0.50 -13.27 -16.32
N LEU A 44 1.39 -12.40 -15.82
CA LEU A 44 2.65 -12.04 -16.49
C LEU A 44 3.46 -13.28 -16.90
N PRO A 45 3.66 -14.33 -16.07
CA PRO A 45 4.39 -15.52 -16.51
C PRO A 45 3.72 -16.28 -17.66
N VAL A 46 2.39 -16.30 -17.69
CA VAL A 46 1.62 -16.95 -18.76
C VAL A 46 1.73 -16.12 -20.05
N PHE A 47 1.60 -14.80 -19.93
CA PHE A 47 1.80 -13.88 -21.05
C PHE A 47 3.23 -13.98 -21.61
N SER A 48 4.26 -13.94 -20.76
CA SER A 48 5.66 -14.14 -21.15
C SER A 48 5.84 -15.46 -21.91
N GLN A 49 5.35 -16.58 -21.37
CA GLN A 49 5.43 -17.88 -22.02
C GLN A 49 4.75 -17.90 -23.41
N GLN A 50 3.61 -17.23 -23.57
CA GLN A 50 2.89 -17.16 -24.85
C GLN A 50 3.64 -16.34 -25.90
N ILE A 51 4.32 -15.27 -25.50
CA ILE A 51 4.99 -14.34 -26.42
C ILE A 51 6.41 -14.78 -26.77
N SER A 52 7.19 -15.24 -25.79
CA SER A 52 8.63 -15.52 -25.95
C SER A 52 8.99 -17.00 -25.81
N GLY A 53 8.09 -17.84 -25.30
CA GLY A 53 8.41 -19.22 -24.92
C GLY A 53 9.09 -19.36 -23.55
N ASP A 54 9.34 -18.25 -22.83
CA ASP A 54 9.99 -18.21 -21.51
C ASP A 54 9.09 -17.45 -20.51
N PRO A 55 8.66 -18.07 -19.40
CA PRO A 55 7.77 -17.43 -18.43
C PRO A 55 8.43 -16.25 -17.69
N HIS A 56 9.77 -16.14 -17.69
CA HIS A 56 10.52 -15.10 -16.99
C HIS A 56 11.01 -13.97 -17.90
N ALA A 57 10.69 -14.03 -19.20
CA ALA A 57 11.21 -13.10 -20.20
C ALA A 57 10.92 -11.62 -19.88
N PHE A 58 9.76 -11.32 -19.28
CA PHE A 58 9.37 -9.96 -18.90
C PHE A 58 9.61 -9.61 -17.43
N ASP A 59 10.39 -10.41 -16.69
CA ASP A 59 10.75 -10.07 -15.32
C ASP A 59 11.67 -8.83 -15.27
N LEU A 60 11.52 -8.00 -14.23
CA LEU A 60 12.22 -6.70 -14.11
C LEU A 60 13.75 -6.79 -13.97
N HIS A 61 14.28 -7.96 -13.64
CA HIS A 61 15.73 -8.19 -13.60
C HIS A 61 16.31 -8.44 -15.00
N HIS A 62 15.47 -8.72 -16.00
CA HIS A 62 15.85 -8.81 -17.41
C HIS A 62 15.64 -7.47 -18.13
N ASP A 63 16.53 -7.15 -19.07
CA ASP A 63 16.43 -5.92 -19.86
C ASP A 63 15.19 -5.92 -20.76
N LEU A 64 14.76 -7.09 -21.25
CA LEU A 64 13.51 -7.24 -22.00
C LEU A 64 12.29 -6.83 -21.16
N GLY A 65 12.24 -7.25 -19.88
CA GLY A 65 11.19 -6.83 -18.95
C GLY A 65 11.20 -5.32 -18.69
N LYS A 66 12.37 -4.73 -18.46
CA LYS A 66 12.51 -3.26 -18.29
C LYS A 66 12.03 -2.50 -19.53
N LEU A 67 12.38 -2.97 -20.73
CA LEU A 67 11.95 -2.39 -22.00
C LEU A 67 10.44 -2.52 -22.19
N PHE A 68 9.86 -3.66 -21.84
CA PHE A 68 8.42 -3.87 -21.91
C PHE A 68 7.66 -2.89 -21.01
N ILE A 69 8.08 -2.73 -19.76
CA ILE A 69 7.52 -1.73 -18.83
C ILE A 69 7.66 -0.31 -19.36
N HIS A 70 8.84 0.07 -19.84
CA HIS A 70 9.08 1.40 -20.42
C HIS A 70 8.13 1.66 -21.60
N LEU A 71 7.95 0.67 -22.48
CA LEU A 71 7.05 0.77 -23.61
C LEU A 71 5.59 0.94 -23.16
N LEU A 72 5.13 0.14 -22.20
CA LEU A 72 3.78 0.26 -21.65
C LEU A 72 3.54 1.65 -21.03
N GLN A 73 4.53 2.18 -20.34
CA GLN A 73 4.48 3.52 -19.77
C GLN A 73 4.32 4.57 -20.88
N VAL A 74 5.17 4.54 -21.91
CA VAL A 74 5.06 5.43 -23.07
C VAL A 74 3.70 5.28 -23.75
N LYS A 75 3.18 4.06 -23.89
CA LYS A 75 1.86 3.80 -24.48
C LYS A 75 0.72 4.39 -23.64
N ARG A 76 0.83 4.37 -22.32
CA ARG A 76 -0.19 4.90 -21.39
C ARG A 76 -0.18 6.42 -21.31
N SER A 77 1.00 7.04 -21.11
CA SER A 77 1.13 8.47 -20.80
C SER A 77 1.73 9.32 -21.92
N GLY A 78 2.17 8.73 -23.03
CA GLY A 78 2.92 9.44 -24.08
C GLY A 78 4.33 9.86 -23.64
N GLN A 79 4.71 9.57 -22.40
CA GLN A 79 6.00 9.89 -21.77
C GLN A 79 6.56 8.63 -21.09
N GLY A 80 7.87 8.46 -21.14
CA GLY A 80 8.62 7.31 -20.59
C GLY A 80 9.15 7.54 -19.18
N VAL A 81 8.54 8.45 -18.41
CA VAL A 81 8.94 8.74 -17.03
C VAL A 81 9.14 7.42 -16.26
N ALA A 82 10.25 7.35 -15.51
CA ALA A 82 10.57 6.18 -14.71
C ALA A 82 9.35 5.74 -13.90
N THR A 83 8.90 4.50 -14.11
CA THR A 83 7.92 3.88 -13.23
C THR A 83 8.44 3.95 -11.81
N GLY A 84 7.60 4.36 -10.86
CA GLY A 84 7.97 4.40 -9.44
C GLY A 84 8.14 2.99 -8.86
N GLY A 85 7.73 2.79 -7.61
CA GLY A 85 7.96 1.54 -6.88
C GLY A 85 7.35 0.29 -7.52
N SER A 86 7.55 -0.88 -6.89
CA SER A 86 7.02 -2.17 -7.36
C SER A 86 5.50 -2.16 -7.57
N GLU A 87 4.79 -1.40 -6.74
CA GLU A 87 3.36 -1.14 -6.80
C GLU A 87 2.95 -0.33 -8.04
N ASP A 88 3.73 0.66 -8.47
CA ASP A 88 3.44 1.45 -9.68
C ASP A 88 3.58 0.61 -10.94
N ILE A 89 4.59 -0.28 -10.96
CA ILE A 89 4.77 -1.26 -12.02
C ILE A 89 3.59 -2.24 -12.05
N THR A 90 3.15 -2.70 -10.87
CA THR A 90 2.00 -3.61 -10.77
C THR A 90 0.73 -2.93 -11.29
N ALA A 91 0.48 -1.67 -10.90
CA ALA A 91 -0.66 -0.89 -11.37
C ALA A 91 -0.59 -0.59 -12.87
N LEU A 92 0.60 -0.33 -13.41
CA LEU A 92 0.82 -0.16 -14.85
C LEU A 92 0.45 -1.45 -15.60
N LEU A 93 0.98 -2.60 -15.19
CA LEU A 93 0.66 -3.88 -15.83
C LEU A 93 -0.84 -4.20 -15.76
N GLU A 94 -1.47 -3.97 -14.60
CA GLU A 94 -2.91 -4.17 -14.45
C GLU A 94 -3.74 -3.27 -15.38
N SER A 95 -3.30 -2.04 -15.66
CA SER A 95 -3.97 -1.15 -16.62
C SER A 95 -3.95 -1.68 -18.07
N PHE A 96 -3.11 -2.67 -18.35
CA PHE A 96 -3.06 -3.43 -19.60
C PHE A 96 -3.53 -4.89 -19.41
N TYR A 97 -4.32 -5.17 -18.38
CA TYR A 97 -4.84 -6.51 -18.03
C TYR A 97 -3.75 -7.56 -17.76
N ILE A 98 -2.53 -7.14 -17.44
CA ILE A 98 -1.44 -8.05 -17.08
C ILE A 98 -1.29 -8.09 -15.57
N LEU A 99 -1.45 -9.27 -14.97
CA LEU A 99 -1.34 -9.49 -13.53
C LEU A 99 0.06 -10.00 -13.18
N ARG A 100 0.88 -9.19 -12.52
CA ARG A 100 2.25 -9.57 -12.13
C ARG A 100 2.26 -10.59 -11.00
N ASP A 101 1.69 -10.20 -9.87
CA ASP A 101 1.48 -11.04 -8.69
C ASP A 101 0.22 -10.53 -7.99
N ASP A 102 -0.85 -11.32 -8.09
CA ASP A 102 -2.17 -10.99 -7.57
C ASP A 102 -2.52 -11.79 -6.29
N ILE A 103 -1.62 -12.67 -5.84
CA ILE A 103 -1.82 -13.54 -4.66
C ILE A 103 -0.97 -13.09 -3.47
N THR A 104 0.34 -12.85 -3.66
CA THR A 104 1.20 -12.41 -2.55
C THR A 104 1.25 -10.88 -2.43
N ASN A 105 0.68 -10.18 -3.42
CA ASN A 105 0.25 -8.80 -3.28
C ASN A 105 -1.05 -8.76 -2.47
N ASP A 106 -0.94 -8.79 -1.15
CA ASP A 106 -2.06 -8.89 -0.22
C ASP A 106 -2.06 -7.76 0.84
N VAL A 107 -3.14 -7.68 1.58
CA VAL A 107 -3.27 -6.82 2.77
C VAL A 107 -4.04 -7.57 3.84
N THR A 108 -3.58 -7.49 5.09
CA THR A 108 -4.23 -8.16 6.22
C THR A 108 -5.22 -7.20 6.87
N VAL A 109 -6.46 -7.66 7.07
CA VAL A 109 -7.57 -6.85 7.58
C VAL A 109 -8.38 -7.58 8.65
N ALA A 110 -8.95 -6.81 9.56
CA ALA A 110 -9.95 -7.30 10.53
C ALA A 110 -11.06 -6.27 10.73
N ASN A 111 -12.27 -6.76 11.03
CA ASN A 111 -13.44 -5.96 11.35
C ASN A 111 -13.80 -4.91 10.26
N LEU A 112 -13.61 -5.27 8.99
CA LEU A 112 -14.07 -4.51 7.82
C LEU A 112 -15.22 -5.25 7.14
N LEU A 113 -16.08 -4.50 6.45
CA LEU A 113 -17.13 -5.00 5.57
C LEU A 113 -16.82 -4.53 4.15
N ALA A 114 -17.05 -5.41 3.18
CA ALA A 114 -16.95 -5.09 1.76
C ALA A 114 -18.33 -5.22 1.10
N GLU A 115 -18.51 -4.51 -0.01
CA GLU A 115 -19.61 -4.72 -0.94
C GLU A 115 -19.10 -5.41 -2.20
N ASN A 116 -19.90 -6.33 -2.74
CA ASN A 116 -19.64 -6.95 -4.03
C ASN A 116 -20.04 -6.01 -5.18
N GLU A 117 -19.74 -6.39 -6.42
CA GLU A 117 -20.01 -5.61 -7.63
C GLU A 117 -21.48 -5.18 -7.81
N VAL A 118 -22.44 -5.84 -7.14
CA VAL A 118 -23.88 -5.49 -7.17
C VAL A 118 -24.33 -4.67 -5.94
N GLY A 119 -23.39 -4.17 -5.14
CA GLY A 119 -23.63 -3.31 -3.96
C GLY A 119 -24.15 -4.04 -2.72
N SER A 120 -24.14 -5.37 -2.71
CA SER A 120 -24.54 -6.17 -1.54
C SER A 120 -23.36 -6.47 -0.64
N VAL A 121 -23.59 -6.56 0.68
CA VAL A 121 -22.53 -6.91 1.64
C VAL A 121 -21.94 -8.28 1.30
N HIS A 122 -20.61 -8.33 1.14
CA HIS A 122 -19.89 -9.53 0.77
C HIS A 122 -19.92 -10.57 1.91
N PRO A 123 -20.42 -11.81 1.69
CA PRO A 123 -20.62 -12.79 2.76
C PRO A 123 -19.36 -13.17 3.54
N LEU A 124 -18.22 -13.33 2.86
CA LEU A 124 -16.92 -13.60 3.50
C LEU A 124 -16.54 -12.53 4.52
N TRP A 125 -16.56 -11.26 4.12
CA TRP A 125 -16.22 -10.13 4.97
C TRP A 125 -17.20 -9.98 6.13
N GLN A 126 -18.50 -10.20 5.87
CA GLN A 126 -19.51 -10.20 6.91
C GLN A 126 -19.28 -11.28 7.97
N ALA A 127 -18.99 -12.51 7.54
CA ALA A 127 -18.67 -13.61 8.46
C ALA A 127 -17.39 -13.32 9.25
N ALA A 128 -16.33 -12.85 8.58
CA ALA A 128 -15.09 -12.51 9.23
C ALA A 128 -15.27 -11.42 10.31
N ALA A 129 -15.99 -10.34 9.98
CA ALA A 129 -16.28 -9.27 10.94
C ALA A 129 -17.14 -9.75 12.13
N ARG A 130 -18.06 -10.69 11.93
CA ARG A 130 -18.87 -11.28 13.04
C ARG A 130 -18.05 -12.16 13.99
N HIS A 131 -17.01 -12.78 13.47
CA HIS A 131 -16.16 -13.71 14.24
C HIS A 131 -14.82 -13.11 14.63
N HIS A 132 -14.60 -11.81 14.38
CA HIS A 132 -13.31 -11.12 14.57
C HIS A 132 -12.15 -11.85 13.88
N ALA A 133 -12.44 -12.50 12.75
CA ALA A 133 -11.46 -13.26 12.01
C ALA A 133 -10.61 -12.30 11.16
N VAL A 134 -9.32 -12.61 11.12
CA VAL A 134 -8.35 -11.93 10.26
C VAL A 134 -8.48 -12.48 8.84
N LEU A 135 -8.50 -11.58 7.85
CA LEU A 135 -8.44 -11.93 6.44
C LEU A 135 -7.15 -11.40 5.83
N ASN A 136 -6.43 -12.25 5.10
CA ASN A 136 -5.40 -11.79 4.15
C ASN A 136 -6.09 -11.66 2.80
N MET A 137 -6.33 -10.43 2.36
CA MET A 137 -7.03 -10.12 1.12
C MET A 137 -6.02 -9.91 0.00
N PRO A 138 -5.83 -10.90 -0.89
CA PRO A 138 -4.96 -10.73 -2.03
C PRO A 138 -5.61 -9.78 -3.05
N LEU A 139 -4.77 -9.12 -3.84
CA LEU A 139 -5.18 -8.18 -4.88
C LEU A 139 -6.23 -8.78 -5.82
N ARG A 140 -6.13 -10.09 -6.11
CA ARG A 140 -7.10 -10.87 -6.87
C ARG A 140 -8.53 -10.75 -6.33
N GLU A 141 -8.71 -10.91 -5.02
CA GLU A 141 -10.05 -10.87 -4.42
C GLU A 141 -10.57 -9.42 -4.31
N LEU A 142 -9.67 -8.45 -4.16
CA LEU A 142 -10.05 -7.02 -4.13
C LEU A 142 -10.59 -6.51 -5.47
N GLN A 143 -10.30 -7.18 -6.60
CA GLN A 143 -10.87 -6.82 -7.91
C GLN A 143 -12.40 -7.02 -7.98
N HIS A 144 -12.96 -7.84 -7.09
CA HIS A 144 -14.40 -8.15 -7.03
C HIS A 144 -15.15 -7.39 -5.94
N VAL A 145 -14.50 -6.39 -5.34
CA VAL A 145 -15.03 -5.55 -4.27
C VAL A 145 -15.24 -4.14 -4.80
N SER A 146 -16.43 -3.58 -4.60
CA SER A 146 -16.78 -2.24 -5.08
C SER A 146 -16.63 -1.15 -4.03
N ALA A 147 -16.70 -1.51 -2.75
CA ALA A 147 -16.55 -0.58 -1.64
C ALA A 147 -16.13 -1.33 -0.37
N VAL A 148 -15.40 -0.65 0.53
CA VAL A 148 -15.03 -1.19 1.85
C VAL A 148 -15.32 -0.14 2.91
N ARG A 149 -15.80 -0.59 4.08
CA ARG A 149 -16.08 0.23 5.25
C ARG A 149 -15.71 -0.52 6.53
N PRO A 150 -15.36 0.16 7.63
CA PRO A 150 -15.21 -0.51 8.91
C PRO A 150 -16.56 -1.06 9.40
N ALA A 151 -16.57 -2.24 10.01
CA ALA A 151 -17.79 -2.87 10.53
C ALA A 151 -18.41 -2.06 11.67
N ARG A 152 -17.57 -1.30 12.38
CA ARG A 152 -17.97 -0.34 13.41
C ARG A 152 -17.12 0.91 13.24
N SER A 153 -17.69 2.06 13.57
CA SER A 153 -17.02 3.38 13.52
C SER A 153 -16.89 3.98 12.12
N ASN A 154 -16.16 5.10 11.99
CA ASN A 154 -15.86 5.76 10.71
C ASN A 154 -14.34 5.95 10.54
N CYS A 155 -13.57 5.06 11.15
CA CYS A 155 -12.12 5.09 11.06
C CYS A 155 -11.55 3.67 11.03
N VAL A 156 -10.36 3.53 10.47
CA VAL A 156 -9.57 2.30 10.43
C VAL A 156 -8.17 2.61 10.95
N TRP A 157 -7.62 1.67 11.70
CA TRP A 157 -6.28 1.77 12.26
C TRP A 157 -5.31 0.95 11.42
N VAL A 158 -4.21 1.56 11.02
CA VAL A 158 -3.23 0.96 10.11
C VAL A 158 -1.93 0.81 10.88
N VAL A 159 -1.41 -0.42 10.92
CA VAL A 159 -0.11 -0.74 11.50
C VAL A 159 0.78 -1.45 10.49
N GLU A 160 2.09 -1.31 10.65
CA GLU A 160 3.07 -1.95 9.76
C GLU A 160 3.38 -3.39 10.20
N ASN A 161 3.58 -3.57 11.50
CA ASN A 161 4.08 -4.80 12.11
C ASN A 161 2.95 -5.79 12.46
N SER A 162 3.10 -7.04 12.03
CA SER A 162 2.11 -8.11 12.22
C SER A 162 1.98 -8.59 13.67
N GLY A 163 3.06 -8.52 14.47
CA GLY A 163 3.03 -8.81 15.90
C GLY A 163 2.25 -7.76 16.68
N VAL A 164 2.45 -6.48 16.33
CA VAL A 164 1.66 -5.37 16.89
C VAL A 164 0.19 -5.50 16.49
N TYR A 165 -0.09 -5.76 15.21
CA TYR A 165 -1.45 -6.04 14.71
C TYR A 165 -2.17 -7.13 15.51
N SER A 166 -1.51 -8.28 15.69
CA SER A 166 -2.10 -9.42 16.41
C SER A 166 -2.36 -9.06 17.88
N SER A 167 -1.39 -8.40 18.52
CA SER A 167 -1.52 -7.97 19.92
C SER A 167 -2.64 -6.95 20.13
N LEU A 168 -2.88 -6.07 19.15
CA LEU A 168 -3.99 -5.11 19.19
C LEU A 168 -5.35 -5.82 19.10
N LEU A 169 -5.48 -6.84 18.24
CA LEU A 169 -6.70 -7.64 18.13
C LEU A 169 -6.96 -8.49 19.38
N ASP A 170 -5.92 -9.06 20.00
CA ASP A 170 -6.06 -9.78 21.27
C ASP A 170 -6.63 -8.87 22.38
N ALA A 171 -6.20 -7.60 22.40
CA ALA A 171 -6.62 -6.64 23.41
C ALA A 171 -7.94 -5.93 23.09
N VAL A 172 -8.26 -5.74 21.80
CA VAL A 172 -9.47 -5.06 21.29
C VAL A 172 -9.98 -5.81 20.04
N PRO A 173 -10.71 -6.93 20.22
CA PRO A 173 -11.10 -7.81 19.12
C PRO A 173 -11.95 -7.16 18.02
N ASP A 174 -12.68 -6.10 18.36
CA ASP A 174 -13.58 -5.39 17.46
C ASP A 174 -12.91 -4.26 16.67
N ALA A 175 -11.61 -4.01 16.89
CA ALA A 175 -10.92 -2.88 16.27
C ALA A 175 -10.82 -3.05 14.74
N PRO A 176 -11.29 -2.10 13.93
CA PRO A 176 -11.09 -2.12 12.47
C PRO A 176 -9.62 -1.84 12.17
N LEU A 177 -8.89 -2.89 11.78
CA LEU A 177 -7.44 -2.87 11.67
C LEU A 177 -6.97 -3.31 10.27
N ILE A 178 -5.91 -2.67 9.79
CA ILE A 178 -5.14 -3.04 8.60
C ILE A 178 -3.69 -3.26 9.02
N CYS A 179 -3.07 -4.34 8.53
CA CYS A 179 -1.65 -4.57 8.60
C CYS A 179 -1.03 -4.59 7.19
N THR A 180 0.00 -3.77 6.98
CA THR A 180 0.65 -3.61 5.66
C THR A 180 1.86 -4.53 5.46
N HIS A 181 2.40 -5.11 6.54
CA HIS A 181 3.62 -5.96 6.52
C HIS A 181 4.83 -5.25 5.91
N GLY A 182 5.08 -4.02 6.36
CA GLY A 182 6.10 -3.16 5.76
C GLY A 182 5.54 -2.30 4.63
N GLN A 183 6.39 -2.06 3.62
CA GLN A 183 6.11 -1.20 2.47
C GLN A 183 4.77 -1.51 1.80
N PHE A 184 4.06 -0.46 1.36
CA PHE A 184 2.72 -0.62 0.80
C PHE A 184 2.72 -1.42 -0.49
N LYS A 185 2.07 -2.58 -0.44
CA LYS A 185 1.66 -3.32 -1.63
C LYS A 185 0.45 -2.65 -2.29
N LEU A 186 0.20 -2.97 -3.56
CA LEU A 186 -0.92 -2.40 -4.30
C LEU A 186 -2.28 -2.77 -3.69
N ALA A 187 -2.42 -3.97 -3.14
CA ALA A 187 -3.62 -4.38 -2.40
C ALA A 187 -3.93 -3.46 -1.21
N ALA A 188 -2.92 -3.10 -0.42
CA ALA A 188 -3.08 -2.17 0.70
C ALA A 188 -3.48 -0.77 0.21
N LEU A 189 -2.84 -0.27 -0.85
CA LEU A 189 -3.19 1.04 -1.43
C LEU A 189 -4.62 1.05 -1.96
N ARG A 190 -5.03 0.06 -2.75
CA ARG A 190 -6.41 -0.06 -3.27
C ARG A 190 -7.45 -0.15 -2.16
N LEU A 191 -7.17 -0.92 -1.12
CA LEU A 191 -8.05 -1.01 0.04
C LEU A 191 -8.22 0.36 0.72
N MET A 192 -7.12 1.08 0.91
CA MET A 192 -7.14 2.42 1.51
C MET A 192 -7.82 3.45 0.58
N ASP A 193 -7.67 3.34 -0.73
CA ASP A 193 -8.39 4.16 -1.70
C ASP A 193 -9.91 4.00 -1.54
N MET A 194 -10.40 2.74 -1.50
CA MET A 194 -11.82 2.46 -1.29
C MET A 194 -12.35 2.99 0.05
N LEU A 195 -11.55 2.91 1.11
CA LEU A 195 -11.92 3.46 2.43
C LEU A 195 -12.02 4.99 2.40
N VAL A 196 -11.06 5.67 1.76
CA VAL A 196 -11.04 7.13 1.66
C VAL A 196 -12.17 7.63 0.75
N GLU A 197 -12.48 6.92 -0.34
CA GLU A 197 -13.65 7.19 -1.19
C GLU A 197 -14.97 7.07 -0.41
N ALA A 198 -15.02 6.17 0.57
CA ALA A 198 -16.14 6.02 1.52
C ALA A 198 -16.10 7.01 2.70
N ASP A 199 -15.24 8.04 2.65
CA ASP A 199 -15.04 9.06 3.69
C ASP A 199 -14.65 8.48 5.07
N VAL A 200 -13.85 7.41 5.07
CA VAL A 200 -13.30 6.79 6.28
C VAL A 200 -11.92 7.39 6.60
N TYR A 201 -11.68 7.69 7.87
CA TYR A 201 -10.38 8.17 8.36
C TYR A 201 -9.41 7.03 8.64
N LEU A 202 -8.15 7.21 8.26
CA LEU A 202 -7.05 6.27 8.47
C LEU A 202 -6.12 6.78 9.57
N TYR A 203 -5.92 5.99 10.63
CA TYR A 203 -4.96 6.29 11.69
C TYR A 203 -3.73 5.40 11.53
N TYR A 204 -2.63 5.97 11.07
CA TYR A 204 -1.42 5.21 10.72
C TYR A 204 -0.38 5.26 11.83
N ALA A 205 0.08 4.10 12.28
CA ALA A 205 1.28 3.94 13.09
C ALA A 205 2.25 3.01 12.35
N GLY A 206 3.51 3.42 12.24
CA GLY A 206 4.61 2.59 11.76
C GLY A 206 5.80 2.66 12.73
N ASP A 207 6.86 1.96 12.40
CA ASP A 207 8.13 2.16 13.11
C ASP A 207 8.60 3.61 12.95
N ILE A 208 9.20 4.17 14.01
CA ILE A 208 9.81 5.50 13.96
C ILE A 208 11.27 5.33 13.54
N ASP A 209 11.42 4.88 12.31
CA ASP A 209 12.67 4.73 11.59
C ASP A 209 12.58 5.44 10.22
N THR A 210 13.63 5.35 9.39
CA THR A 210 13.66 6.08 8.12
C THR A 210 12.63 5.59 7.11
N GLU A 211 12.28 4.31 7.14
CA GLU A 211 11.32 3.71 6.22
C GLU A 211 9.89 3.96 6.71
N GLY A 212 9.62 3.78 8.01
CA GLY A 212 8.31 4.05 8.59
C GLY A 212 7.90 5.53 8.49
N VAL A 213 8.85 6.47 8.65
CA VAL A 213 8.60 7.90 8.40
C VAL A 213 8.36 8.19 6.92
N ALA A 214 9.07 7.53 6.00
CA ALA A 214 8.83 7.69 4.56
C ALA A 214 7.44 7.16 4.16
N MET A 215 7.02 6.02 4.72
CA MET A 215 5.68 5.46 4.54
C MET A 215 4.60 6.40 5.07
N ALA A 216 4.80 6.96 6.27
CA ALA A 216 3.89 7.94 6.85
C ALA A 216 3.75 9.19 5.95
N ASN A 217 4.88 9.71 5.45
CA ASN A 217 4.89 10.87 4.55
C ASN A 217 4.11 10.56 3.27
N ARG A 218 4.33 9.38 2.67
CA ARG A 218 3.64 8.94 1.46
C ARG A 218 2.12 8.85 1.66
N LEU A 219 1.66 8.36 2.82
CA LEU A 219 0.23 8.32 3.13
C LEU A 219 -0.37 9.72 3.31
N LEU A 220 0.35 10.63 3.97
CA LEU A 220 -0.09 12.02 4.14
C LEU A 220 -0.16 12.76 2.82
N GLU A 221 0.78 12.52 1.91
CA GLU A 221 0.76 13.09 0.55
C GLU A 221 -0.40 12.52 -0.28
N ARG A 222 -0.64 11.20 -0.18
CA ARG A 222 -1.72 10.54 -0.93
C ARG A 222 -3.12 10.92 -0.41
N TYR A 223 -3.28 11.05 0.91
CA TYR A 223 -4.59 11.24 1.57
C TYR A 223 -4.56 12.40 2.59
N PRO A 224 -4.31 13.65 2.18
CA PRO A 224 -3.99 14.76 3.08
C PRO A 224 -5.11 15.14 4.06
N ARG A 225 -6.35 14.74 3.80
CA ARG A 225 -7.52 15.04 4.65
C ARG A 225 -8.04 13.83 5.45
N HIS A 226 -7.56 12.63 5.14
CA HIS A 226 -8.11 11.38 5.67
C HIS A 226 -7.11 10.58 6.49
N VAL A 227 -5.80 10.86 6.38
CA VAL A 227 -4.77 10.21 7.19
C VAL A 227 -4.41 11.06 8.40
N HIS A 228 -4.36 10.39 9.56
CA HIS A 228 -3.84 10.94 10.81
C HIS A 228 -2.70 10.06 11.32
N LEU A 229 -1.61 10.72 11.74
CA LEU A 229 -0.50 10.03 12.40
C LEU A 229 -0.93 9.56 13.79
N TRP A 230 -0.68 8.30 14.09
CA TRP A 230 -0.96 7.67 15.36
C TRP A 230 0.35 7.31 16.06
N ARG A 231 0.64 8.04 17.15
CA ARG A 231 1.86 7.86 17.96
C ARG A 231 3.17 7.97 17.15
N MET A 232 3.18 8.74 16.07
CA MET A 232 4.40 9.07 15.30
C MET A 232 4.91 10.49 15.64
N ASP A 233 4.98 10.80 16.92
CA ASP A 233 5.45 12.07 17.45
C ASP A 233 6.74 11.90 18.27
N VAL A 234 7.38 13.02 18.66
CA VAL A 234 8.65 13.02 19.40
C VAL A 234 8.54 12.33 20.76
N THR A 235 7.40 12.43 21.45
CA THR A 235 7.18 11.80 22.76
C THR A 235 7.14 10.29 22.61
N SER A 236 6.35 9.82 21.64
CA SER A 236 6.24 8.42 21.29
C SER A 236 7.59 7.86 20.80
N TYR A 237 8.33 8.61 19.97
CA TYR A 237 9.69 8.24 19.55
C TYR A 237 10.60 7.95 20.74
N ARG A 238 10.67 8.86 21.71
CA ARG A 238 11.51 8.69 22.91
C ARG A 238 11.15 7.47 23.75
N GLN A 239 9.87 7.09 23.76
CA GLN A 239 9.37 5.92 24.50
C GLN A 239 9.63 4.60 23.75
N SER A 240 9.75 4.66 22.43
CA SER A 240 9.98 3.51 21.55
C SER A 240 11.46 3.23 21.24
N LEU A 241 12.39 4.02 21.78
CA LEU A 241 13.81 3.98 21.42
C LEU A 241 14.41 2.57 21.59
N SER A 242 15.02 2.10 20.52
CA SER A 242 15.76 0.84 20.50
C SER A 242 17.26 1.04 20.76
N ALA A 243 17.99 -0.06 20.91
CA ALA A 243 19.45 -0.05 20.89
C ALA A 243 20.03 0.09 19.46
N ASN A 244 19.19 0.01 18.42
CA ASN A 244 19.63 -0.04 17.03
C ASN A 244 19.97 1.36 16.52
N THR A 245 21.25 1.54 16.17
CA THR A 245 21.79 2.76 15.58
C THR A 245 21.40 2.86 14.11
N LEU A 246 21.04 4.06 13.67
CA LEU A 246 20.79 4.38 12.27
C LEU A 246 22.05 4.95 11.63
N GLU A 247 22.51 4.30 10.56
CA GLU A 247 23.62 4.78 9.73
C GLU A 247 23.31 6.14 9.10
N GLU A 248 24.33 6.95 8.85
CA GLU A 248 24.17 8.32 8.34
C GLU A 248 23.49 8.34 6.95
N GLU A 249 23.78 7.36 6.10
CA GLU A 249 23.14 7.18 4.81
C GLU A 249 21.61 6.98 4.93
N ARG A 250 21.17 6.19 5.92
CA ARG A 250 19.74 6.01 6.17
C ARG A 250 19.10 7.32 6.63
N LEU A 251 19.75 8.04 7.55
CA LEU A 251 19.25 9.31 8.06
C LEU A 251 19.17 10.41 6.98
N ALA A 252 20.02 10.35 5.96
CA ALA A 252 19.95 11.28 4.83
C ALA A 252 18.60 11.20 4.08
N LYS A 253 17.95 10.03 4.05
CA LYS A 253 16.61 9.86 3.45
C LYS A 253 15.54 10.75 4.10
N LEU A 254 15.70 11.09 5.37
CA LEU A 254 14.77 11.99 6.09
C LEU A 254 14.77 13.42 5.54
N ALA A 255 15.73 13.81 4.69
CA ALA A 255 15.72 15.10 4.01
C ALA A 255 14.57 15.22 2.98
N ASN A 256 14.06 14.09 2.49
CA ASN A 256 12.98 14.05 1.50
C ASN A 256 11.58 14.00 2.13
N VAL A 257 11.47 14.04 3.47
CA VAL A 257 10.19 14.08 4.16
C VAL A 257 9.63 15.49 4.02
N GLY A 258 8.57 15.64 3.22
CA GLY A 258 7.99 16.94 2.90
C GLY A 258 6.94 17.42 3.90
N ASN A 259 6.32 16.52 4.66
CA ASN A 259 5.21 16.88 5.53
C ASN A 259 5.65 17.49 6.87
N ASP A 260 5.11 18.67 7.19
CA ASP A 260 5.41 19.42 8.42
C ASP A 260 5.15 18.63 9.71
N ALA A 261 4.14 17.74 9.73
CA ALA A 261 3.81 16.95 10.90
C ALA A 261 4.92 15.95 11.29
N LEU A 262 5.76 15.55 10.34
CA LEU A 262 6.86 14.60 10.55
C LEU A 262 8.21 15.29 10.81
N GLN A 263 8.32 16.60 10.55
CA GLN A 263 9.58 17.33 10.77
C GLN A 263 10.11 17.25 12.21
N PRO A 264 9.27 17.39 13.26
CA PRO A 264 9.76 17.31 14.64
C PRO A 264 10.38 15.95 14.96
N VAL A 265 9.73 14.85 14.55
CA VAL A 265 10.25 13.50 14.81
C VAL A 265 11.49 13.20 13.96
N ALA A 266 11.51 13.62 12.69
CA ALA A 266 12.67 13.48 11.83
C ALA A 266 13.90 14.24 12.36
N ALA A 267 13.71 15.44 12.92
CA ALA A 267 14.78 16.20 13.55
C ALA A 267 15.33 15.51 14.82
N GLU A 268 14.44 14.98 15.67
CA GLU A 268 14.87 14.24 16.87
C GLU A 268 15.59 12.93 16.51
N MET A 269 15.18 12.25 15.43
CA MET A 269 15.88 11.07 14.92
C MET A 269 17.28 11.39 14.41
N LYS A 270 17.46 12.51 13.68
CA LYS A 270 18.80 12.96 13.23
C LYS A 270 19.74 13.25 14.40
N LYS A 271 19.20 13.74 15.52
CA LYS A 271 19.96 14.00 16.76
C LYS A 271 20.30 12.71 17.51
N THR A 272 19.32 11.82 17.67
CA THR A 272 19.45 10.61 18.51
C THR A 272 20.13 9.46 17.76
N LYS A 273 20.03 9.44 16.43
CA LYS A 273 20.58 8.41 15.52
C LYS A 273 20.16 6.98 15.87
N LYS A 274 18.93 6.77 16.37
CA LYS A 274 18.40 5.46 16.74
C LYS A 274 17.00 5.23 16.16
N ALA A 275 16.66 3.98 15.89
CA ALA A 275 15.29 3.60 15.50
C ALA A 275 14.38 3.51 16.72
N GLY A 276 13.09 3.83 16.55
CA GLY A 276 12.03 3.54 17.50
C GLY A 276 11.07 2.47 16.96
N TYR A 277 10.77 1.42 17.73
CA TYR A 277 9.96 0.29 17.26
C TYR A 277 8.53 0.30 17.82
N GLN A 278 7.55 -0.09 17.00
CA GLN A 278 6.13 -0.08 17.36
C GLN A 278 5.83 -0.92 18.62
N GLU A 279 6.55 -2.02 18.85
CA GLU A 279 6.37 -2.89 20.01
C GLU A 279 6.58 -2.12 21.33
N GLY A 280 7.48 -1.14 21.35
CA GLY A 280 7.71 -0.27 22.50
C GLY A 280 6.52 0.63 22.85
N LEU A 281 5.58 0.80 21.91
CA LEU A 281 4.37 1.62 22.07
C LEU A 281 3.11 0.80 22.26
N LEU A 282 3.18 -0.54 22.25
CA LEU A 282 2.02 -1.42 22.19
C LEU A 282 0.98 -1.12 23.28
N SER A 283 1.41 -0.89 24.52
CA SER A 283 0.49 -0.57 25.62
C SER A 283 -0.31 0.72 25.37
N MET A 284 0.34 1.74 24.79
CA MET A 284 -0.30 3.01 24.45
C MET A 284 -1.24 2.86 23.26
N LEU A 285 -0.85 2.09 22.25
CA LEU A 285 -1.70 1.79 21.10
C LEU A 285 -2.98 1.06 21.55
N VAL A 286 -2.86 0.06 22.42
CA VAL A 286 -4.01 -0.64 23.02
C VAL A 286 -4.90 0.32 23.80
N ASP A 287 -4.32 1.21 24.61
CA ASP A 287 -5.08 2.18 25.39
C ASP A 287 -5.84 3.18 24.53
N ASP A 288 -5.25 3.62 23.41
CA ASP A 288 -5.91 4.53 22.45
C ASP A 288 -7.12 3.84 21.79
N LEU A 289 -6.97 2.58 21.36
CA LEU A 289 -8.07 1.79 20.80
C LEU A 289 -9.22 1.62 21.81
N LYS A 290 -8.89 1.25 23.05
CA LYS A 290 -9.87 1.08 24.14
C LYS A 290 -10.62 2.38 24.44
N LYS A 291 -9.92 3.53 24.46
CA LYS A 291 -10.54 4.85 24.66
C LYS A 291 -11.47 5.21 23.51
N HIS A 292 -11.05 4.94 22.26
CA HIS A 292 -11.89 5.23 21.11
C HIS A 292 -13.19 4.39 21.11
N GLY A 293 -13.11 3.10 21.47
CA GLY A 293 -14.29 2.24 21.61
C GLY A 293 -15.30 2.76 22.65
N LYS A 294 -14.82 3.20 23.82
CA LYS A 294 -15.67 3.69 24.93
C LYS A 294 -16.41 4.99 24.64
N ILE A 295 -15.83 5.88 23.81
CA ILE A 295 -16.49 7.14 23.43
C ILE A 295 -17.78 6.85 22.64
N LYS A 296 -17.84 5.77 21.86
CA LYS A 296 -19.02 5.42 21.06
C LYS A 296 -20.11 4.71 21.86
N GLU A 297 -19.75 3.85 22.81
CA GLU A 297 -20.75 3.20 23.69
C GLU A 297 -21.53 4.21 24.53
N ARG A 298 -20.89 5.30 24.99
CA ARG A 298 -21.56 6.39 25.73
C ARG A 298 -22.54 7.20 24.88
N VAL A 299 -22.28 7.34 23.58
CA VAL A 299 -23.19 8.05 22.66
C VAL A 299 -24.42 7.19 22.36
N VAL A 300 -24.26 5.87 22.25
CA VAL A 300 -25.36 4.92 21.98
C VAL A 300 -26.22 4.64 23.23
N THR A 301 -25.62 4.62 24.43
CA THR A 301 -26.35 4.40 25.70
C THR A 301 -27.00 5.67 26.26
N GLY A 302 -26.74 6.84 25.68
CA GLY A 302 -27.27 8.13 26.13
C GLY A 302 -28.60 8.58 25.50
N THR A 303 -29.21 7.80 24.60
CA THR A 303 -30.51 8.15 23.98
C THR A 303 -31.65 7.35 24.62
N HIS A 304 -32.14 7.82 25.78
CA HIS A 304 -33.50 7.50 26.20
C HIS A 304 -34.48 8.23 25.28
N ILE A 305 -34.92 7.56 24.21
CA ILE A 305 -36.10 7.99 23.46
C ILE A 305 -37.31 7.37 24.17
N LEU A 306 -37.99 8.21 24.96
CA LEU A 306 -39.34 7.95 25.42
C LEU A 306 -40.24 7.95 24.18
N TYR A 307 -40.75 6.79 23.80
CA TYR A 307 -41.90 6.71 22.91
C TYR A 307 -43.14 7.16 23.70
N ASN A 308 -43.78 8.23 23.24
CA ASN A 308 -45.11 8.60 23.68
C ASN A 308 -46.08 8.11 22.59
N ASP A 309 -47.02 7.26 23.00
CA ASP A 309 -48.09 6.71 22.17
C ASP A 309 -48.97 7.80 21.57
N SER A 310 -49.27 7.69 20.28
CA SER A 310 -50.48 8.16 19.59
C SER A 310 -50.59 7.52 18.21
#